data_AF-A0A6H1ZS64-F1
#
_entry.id   AF-A0A6H1ZS64-F1
#
_cell.length_a   1.000
_cell.length_b   1.000
_cell.length_c   1.000
_cell.angle_alpha   90.00
_cell.angle_beta   90.00
_cell.angle_gamma   90.00
#
_symmetry.space_group_name_H-M   'P 1'
#
loop_
_entity.id
_entity.type
_entity.pdbx_description
1 polymer ?
#
loop_
_entity_poly.entity_id
_entity_poly.type
_entity_poly.pdbx_seq_one_letter_code
_entity_poly.pdbx_strand_id
1 'polypeptide(L)'
;MNTIKFSHPYKKLEVLGFHNEIGRITRATLLDVLYVQLESLSQKFLNYDTDNGKYKLPKRGLYLLLLFAKNEHDLFTTLRRCTPEKERYYRSKIGETFAVEVETTK
;
A
#
# COMPACT_ATOMS: atom_id res chain seq x y z
N MET A 1 8.74 -12.82 -9.78
CA MET A 1 8.57 -12.35 -8.39
C MET A 1 7.57 -11.21 -8.41
N ASN A 2 6.56 -11.21 -7.54
CA ASN A 2 5.59 -10.11 -7.50
C ASN A 2 6.25 -8.88 -6.89
N THR A 3 5.98 -7.69 -7.45
CA THR A 3 6.54 -6.43 -6.97
C THR A 3 5.44 -5.40 -6.80
N ILE A 4 5.47 -4.68 -5.68
CA ILE A 4 4.66 -3.50 -5.44
C ILE A 4 5.57 -2.27 -5.40
N LYS A 5 5.36 -1.36 -6.36
CA LYS A 5 6.20 -0.16 -6.54
C LYS A 5 5.57 1.07 -5.92
N PHE A 6 6.35 1.80 -5.14
CA PHE A 6 5.99 3.11 -4.58
C PHE A 6 6.91 4.15 -5.19
N SER A 7 6.34 5.26 -5.67
CA SER A 7 7.15 6.33 -6.27
C SER A 7 7.89 7.17 -5.22
N HIS A 8 7.63 6.93 -3.92
CA HIS A 8 8.22 7.71 -2.83
C HIS A 8 8.27 6.88 -1.55
N PRO A 9 9.15 7.23 -0.59
CA PRO A 9 9.11 6.62 0.74
C PRO A 9 7.89 7.13 1.52
N TYR A 10 7.04 6.20 1.95
CA TYR A 10 5.92 6.48 2.86
C TYR A 10 6.28 6.02 4.27
N LYS A 11 5.88 6.79 5.29
CA LYS A 11 6.07 6.41 6.70
C LYS A 11 5.45 5.05 7.05
N LYS A 12 4.33 4.69 6.42
CA LYS A 12 3.68 3.38 6.62
C LYS A 12 4.52 2.19 6.14
N LEU A 13 5.59 2.42 5.38
CA LEU A 13 6.55 1.39 4.94
C LEU A 13 7.76 1.26 5.88
N GLU A 14 7.84 2.13 6.89
CA GLU A 14 8.88 2.06 7.91
C GLU A 14 8.58 0.94 8.91
N VAL A 15 9.66 0.38 9.46
CA VAL A 15 9.64 -0.60 10.55
C VAL A 15 10.69 -0.20 11.58
N LEU A 16 10.37 -0.42 12.85
CA LEU A 16 11.34 -0.25 13.92
C LEU A 16 12.27 -1.48 13.93
N GLY A 17 13.53 -1.27 13.61
CA GLY A 17 14.58 -2.27 13.73
C GLY A 17 15.08 -2.43 15.16
N PHE A 18 16.04 -3.34 15.34
CA PHE A 18 16.80 -3.43 16.58
C PHE A 18 17.52 -2.10 16.85
N HIS A 19 17.72 -1.74 18.12
CA HIS A 19 18.33 -0.47 18.55
C HIS A 19 17.58 0.82 18.16
N ASN A 20 16.26 0.75 17.93
CA ASN A 20 15.43 1.89 17.51
C ASN A 20 15.83 2.50 16.15
N GLU A 21 16.52 1.73 15.31
CA GLU A 21 16.81 2.17 13.95
C GLU A 21 15.55 2.11 13.08
N ILE A 22 15.29 3.16 12.30
CA ILE A 22 14.16 3.17 11.36
C ILE A 22 14.60 2.51 10.06
N GLY A 23 14.12 1.29 9.83
CA GLY A 23 14.29 0.54 8.59
C GLY A 23 13.11 0.72 7.64
N ARG A 24 13.22 0.16 6.43
CA ARG A 24 12.11 0.05 5.47
C ARG A 24 11.83 -1.41 5.18
N ILE A 25 10.56 -1.75 5.01
CA ILE A 25 10.19 -3.08 4.52
C ILE A 25 10.68 -3.28 3.09
N THR A 26 11.19 -4.46 2.82
CA THR A 26 11.58 -4.90 1.48
C THR A 26 10.62 -5.96 0.94
N ARG A 27 9.75 -6.52 1.80
CA ARG A 27 8.77 -7.54 1.46
C ARG A 27 7.48 -7.33 2.24
N ALA A 28 6.36 -7.74 1.66
CA ALA A 28 5.06 -7.76 2.33
C ALA A 28 4.14 -8.80 1.68
N THR A 29 3.27 -9.42 2.47
CA THR A 29 2.29 -10.39 1.97
C THR A 29 0.95 -9.71 1.75
N LEU A 30 0.37 -9.90 0.56
CA LEU A 30 -0.96 -9.37 0.25
C LEU A 30 -2.02 -10.21 0.97
N LEU A 31 -2.72 -9.63 1.95
CA LEU A 31 -3.74 -10.33 2.72
C LEU A 31 -5.11 -10.31 2.04
N ASP A 32 -5.50 -9.16 1.49
CA ASP A 32 -6.80 -9.00 0.84
C ASP A 32 -6.85 -7.81 -0.12
N VAL A 33 -7.87 -7.80 -0.98
CA VAL A 33 -8.15 -6.78 -1.99
C VAL A 33 -9.61 -6.37 -1.89
N LEU A 34 -9.83 -5.18 -1.35
CA LEU A 34 -11.16 -4.62 -1.12
C LEU A 34 -11.53 -3.59 -2.19
N TYR A 35 -12.79 -3.59 -2.59
CA TYR A 35 -13.35 -2.51 -3.39
C TYR A 35 -13.75 -1.35 -2.49
N VAL A 36 -13.34 -0.14 -2.86
CA VAL A 36 -13.70 1.07 -2.15
C VAL A 36 -14.06 2.19 -3.12
N GLN A 37 -15.09 2.96 -2.77
CA GLN A 37 -15.31 4.26 -3.39
C GLN A 37 -14.45 5.28 -2.65
N LEU A 38 -13.60 6.01 -3.37
CA LEU A 38 -12.64 6.91 -2.75
C LEU A 38 -13.30 7.98 -1.87
N GLU A 39 -14.44 8.48 -2.32
CA GLU A 39 -15.28 9.48 -1.65
C GLU A 39 -15.96 8.95 -0.37
N SER A 40 -16.05 7.63 -0.17
CA SER A 40 -16.62 7.04 1.04
C SER A 40 -15.57 6.81 2.14
N LEU A 41 -14.28 6.98 1.84
CA LEU A 41 -13.21 6.82 2.82
C LEU A 41 -13.11 8.05 3.71
N SER A 42 -12.84 7.83 5.00
CA SER A 42 -12.63 8.93 5.94
C SER A 42 -11.39 9.75 5.57
N GLN A 43 -11.43 11.06 5.84
CA GLN A 43 -10.27 11.93 5.61
C GLN A 43 -9.04 11.46 6.41
N LYS A 44 -9.23 10.90 7.63
CA LYS A 44 -8.14 10.35 8.44
C LYS A 44 -7.45 9.18 7.72
N PHE A 45 -8.23 8.28 7.14
CA PHE A 45 -7.67 7.17 6.36
C PHE A 45 -6.94 7.68 5.11
N LEU A 46 -7.53 8.63 4.38
CA LEU A 46 -6.89 9.25 3.22
C LEU A 46 -5.55 9.90 3.61
N ASN A 47 -5.51 10.63 4.72
CA ASN A 47 -4.28 11.24 5.23
C ASN A 47 -3.22 10.18 5.57
N TYR A 48 -3.61 9.09 6.22
CA TYR A 48 -2.73 7.95 6.48
C TYR A 48 -2.17 7.36 5.18
N ASP A 49 -3.02 7.09 4.19
CA ASP A 49 -2.61 6.38 2.97
C ASP A 49 -1.75 7.26 2.05
N THR A 50 -2.02 8.57 2.03
CA THR A 50 -1.42 9.57 1.12
C THR A 50 -0.32 10.44 1.75
N ASP A 51 0.12 10.13 2.97
CA ASP A 51 1.11 10.92 3.72
C ASP A 51 0.67 12.39 3.87
N ASN A 52 -0.50 12.58 4.49
CA ASN A 52 -1.19 13.87 4.67
C ASN A 52 -1.44 14.63 3.36
N GLY A 53 -1.84 13.92 2.29
CA GLY A 53 -2.16 14.54 1.00
C GLY A 53 -0.93 14.95 0.19
N LYS A 54 0.28 14.60 0.64
CA LYS A 54 1.51 14.75 -0.15
C LYS A 54 1.38 14.07 -1.52
N TYR A 55 0.68 12.92 -1.56
CA TYR A 55 0.39 12.21 -2.79
C TYR A 55 -1.08 12.35 -3.16
N LYS A 56 -1.34 13.20 -4.15
CA LYS A 56 -2.70 13.57 -4.56
C LYS A 56 -3.45 12.37 -5.14
N LEU A 57 -4.64 12.14 -4.63
CA LEU A 57 -5.65 11.28 -5.23
C LEU A 57 -6.75 12.15 -5.87
N PRO A 58 -7.50 11.64 -6.86
CA PRO A 58 -8.71 12.32 -7.32
C PRO A 58 -9.74 12.43 -6.18
N LYS A 59 -10.81 13.22 -6.38
CA LYS A 59 -11.84 13.38 -5.33
C LYS A 59 -12.78 12.18 -5.19
N ARG A 60 -12.86 11.32 -6.22
CA ARG A 60 -13.85 10.25 -6.32
C ARG A 60 -13.37 9.13 -7.23
N GLY A 61 -14.02 7.98 -7.12
CA GLY A 61 -13.91 6.87 -8.05
C GLY A 61 -13.61 5.53 -7.39
N LEU A 62 -13.76 4.47 -8.18
CA LEU A 62 -13.56 3.10 -7.72
C LEU A 62 -12.06 2.76 -7.62
N TYR A 63 -11.65 2.35 -6.43
CA TYR A 63 -10.28 1.96 -6.11
C TYR A 63 -10.25 0.56 -5.50
N LEU A 64 -9.08 -0.06 -5.62
CA LEU A 64 -8.69 -1.24 -4.89
C LEU A 64 -7.92 -0.78 -3.66
N LEU A 65 -8.40 -1.16 -2.49
CA LEU A 65 -7.66 -1.07 -1.24
C LEU A 65 -6.91 -2.39 -1.05
N LEU A 66 -5.58 -2.33 -1.18
CA LEU A 66 -4.72 -3.49 -0.96
C LEU A 66 -4.32 -3.51 0.51
N LEU A 67 -4.62 -4.61 1.20
CA LEU A 67 -4.22 -4.83 2.59
C LEU A 67 -2.98 -5.73 2.62
N PHE A 68 -1.88 -5.23 3.15
CA PHE A 68 -0.61 -5.95 3.24
C PHE A 68 -0.19 -6.18 4.68
N ALA A 69 0.39 -7.35 4.94
CA ALA A 69 1.15 -7.65 6.14
C ALA A 69 2.64 -7.40 5.89
N LYS A 70 3.27 -6.57 6.73
CA LYS A 70 4.74 -6.49 6.83
C LYS A 70 5.29 -7.70 7.58
N ASN A 71 4.56 -8.13 8.61
CA ASN A 71 4.75 -9.33 9.42
C ASN A 71 3.40 -9.71 10.07
N GLU A 72 3.37 -10.63 11.03
CA GLU A 72 2.14 -11.13 11.67
C GLU A 72 1.31 -10.07 12.42
N HIS A 73 1.91 -8.92 12.79
CA HIS A 73 1.28 -7.91 13.66
C HIS A 73 1.35 -6.48 13.11
N ASP A 74 2.04 -6.26 12.00
CA ASP A 74 2.18 -4.94 11.38
C ASP A 74 1.61 -4.94 9.96
N LEU A 75 0.60 -4.11 9.76
CA LEU A 75 -0.14 -4.00 8.51
C LEU A 75 0.09 -2.63 7.87
N PHE A 76 0.00 -2.59 6.55
CA PHE A 76 -0.21 -1.33 5.84
C PHE A 76 -1.21 -1.52 4.72
N THR A 77 -1.75 -0.40 4.27
CA THR A 77 -2.61 -0.39 3.09
C THR A 77 -2.06 0.50 1.99
N THR A 78 -2.56 0.29 0.76
CA THR A 78 -2.34 1.21 -0.35
C THR A 78 -3.56 1.24 -1.27
N LEU A 79 -3.96 2.45 -1.67
CA LEU A 79 -5.00 2.64 -2.67
C LEU A 79 -4.43 2.55 -4.09
N ARG A 80 -5.07 1.75 -4.94
CA ARG A 80 -4.76 1.64 -6.39
C ARG A 80 -6.01 1.88 -7.20
N ARG A 81 -5.88 2.60 -8.32
CA ARG A 81 -6.99 2.74 -9.27
C ARG A 81 -7.47 1.36 -9.71
N CYS A 82 -8.78 1.15 -9.64
CA CYS A 82 -9.38 -0.09 -10.11
C CYS A 82 -9.41 -0.12 -11.64
N THR A 83 -8.82 -1.16 -12.22
CA THR A 83 -9.04 -1.57 -13.60
C THR A 83 -9.26 -3.08 -13.61
N PRO A 84 -10.02 -3.65 -14.57
CA PRO A 84 -10.27 -5.09 -14.61
C PRO A 84 -8.99 -5.94 -14.60
N GLU A 85 -7.93 -5.45 -15.24
CA GLU A 85 -6.62 -6.10 -15.25
C GLU A 85 -5.97 -6.10 -13.86
N LYS A 86 -5.92 -4.92 -13.19
CA LYS A 86 -5.32 -4.80 -11.86
C LYS A 86 -6.09 -5.57 -10.81
N GLU A 87 -7.42 -5.55 -10.90
CA GLU A 87 -8.27 -6.34 -10.02
C GLU A 87 -7.94 -7.83 -10.15
N ARG A 88 -8.01 -8.39 -11.36
CA ARG A 88 -7.69 -9.81 -11.59
C ARG A 88 -6.29 -10.14 -11.11
N TYR A 89 -5.31 -9.28 -11.42
CA TYR A 89 -3.93 -9.46 -10.98
C TYR A 89 -3.86 -9.54 -9.45
N TYR A 90 -4.28 -8.50 -8.71
CA TYR A 90 -4.13 -8.50 -7.25
C TYR A 90 -4.97 -9.58 -6.57
N ARG A 91 -6.20 -9.85 -7.04
CA ARG A 91 -7.03 -10.92 -6.48
C ARG A 91 -6.38 -12.30 -6.64
N SER A 92 -5.75 -12.57 -7.79
CA SER A 92 -5.02 -13.82 -8.02
C SER A 92 -3.75 -13.98 -7.17
N LYS A 93 -3.33 -12.92 -6.48
CA LYS A 93 -2.09 -12.83 -5.68
C LYS A 93 -2.33 -12.70 -4.18
N ILE A 94 -3.57 -12.85 -3.73
CA ILE A 94 -3.90 -12.91 -2.31
C ILE A 94 -3.14 -14.11 -1.69
N GLY A 95 -2.47 -13.86 -0.56
CA GLY A 95 -1.59 -14.81 0.12
C GLY A 95 -0.14 -14.83 -0.40
N GLU A 96 0.16 -14.23 -1.56
CA GLU A 96 1.53 -14.19 -2.09
C GLU A 96 2.35 -13.02 -1.51
N THR A 97 3.66 -13.24 -1.37
CA THR A 97 4.62 -12.20 -0.97
C THR A 97 5.05 -11.35 -2.16
N PHE A 98 5.09 -10.03 -1.95
CA PHE A 98 5.56 -9.02 -2.87
C PHE A 98 6.90 -8.46 -2.39
N ALA A 99 7.80 -8.18 -3.33
CA ALA A 99 8.90 -7.26 -3.10
C ALA A 99 8.36 -5.83 -3.03
N VAL A 100 8.79 -5.06 -2.04
CA VAL A 100 8.43 -3.65 -1.86
C VAL A 100 9.56 -2.81 -2.41
N GLU A 101 9.31 -2.16 -3.54
CA GLU A 101 10.26 -1.28 -4.19
C GLU A 101 9.81 0.17 -4.02
N VAL A 102 10.73 1.02 -3.56
CA VAL A 102 10.54 2.45 -3.48
C VAL A 102 11.48 3.09 -4.50
N GLU A 103 10.95 3.92 -5.39
CA GLU A 103 11.78 4.72 -6.29
C GLU A 103 12.70 5.61 -5.43
N THR A 104 14.00 5.32 -5.49
CA THR A 104 15.02 6.24 -5.00
C THR A 104 15.10 7.38 -6.00
N THR A 105 14.71 8.58 -5.57
CA THR A 105 15.00 9.80 -6.32
C THR A 105 16.50 9.82 -6.63
N LYS A 106 16.85 9.84 -7.92
CA LYS A 106 18.22 10.13 -8.38
C LYS A 106 18.59 11.57 -8.06
#